data_AF-A0A6A4CPR2-F1
#
_entry.id   AF-A0A6A4CPR2-F1
#
_cell.length_a   1.000
_cell.length_b   1.000
_cell.length_c   1.000
_cell.angle_alpha   90.00
_cell.angle_beta   90.00
_cell.angle_gamma   90.00
#
_symmetry.space_group_name_H-M   'P 1'
#
loop_
_entity.id
_entity.type
_entity.pdbx_description
1 polymer ?
#
loop_
_entity_poly.entity_id
_entity_poly.type
_entity_poly.pdbx_seq_one_letter_code
_entity_poly.pdbx_strand_id
1 'polypeptide(L)'
;MSSSGASAVPPVSPLHHRVIPSRSKCAHVVDILFASLRPRLRLDRQPLIGVKGSLLGRLLGRPGLVGSACRQQENGDLARLLSFAFTQPVPPVDRFQRRALLDAQSVTELTHVLRGQYSLLGSAQVIADLRQELDTLQTLQGDQARRLDSLATENAELQEKVKEANLERSLWEREAKKASPFLTSLRKALAKSEAALKLAQESQDRKIKSAFKHSDDHAHKVKKLEEEVVTLTKALADRDHAYAELHAVATKHFEQLQESTRLLLEGDSQPLRHAKAVIDSQRQVILRQKRVIARDGKLPMHDPHMAASAGAGLDVPGLSPADLQLNARLCRTLAMRFPEVMDIPAGETRMWS
;
A
#
# COMPACT_ATOMS: atom_id res chain seq x y z
N MET A 1 -47.99 -19.14 3.89
CA MET A 1 -47.12 -19.36 2.70
C MET A 1 -45.69 -19.12 3.15
N SER A 2 -44.77 -19.97 2.72
CA SER A 2 -43.47 -20.16 3.39
C SER A 2 -42.46 -19.06 3.10
N SER A 3 -41.67 -18.73 4.12
CA SER A 3 -40.46 -17.92 4.05
C SER A 3 -39.35 -18.62 3.26
N SER A 4 -38.64 -17.89 2.39
CA SER A 4 -37.18 -17.99 2.31
C SER A 4 -36.60 -16.78 1.59
N GLY A 5 -35.82 -15.96 2.30
CA GLY A 5 -34.98 -14.92 1.71
C GLY A 5 -33.52 -15.37 1.77
N ALA A 6 -32.89 -15.54 0.61
CA ALA A 6 -31.48 -15.90 0.52
C ALA A 6 -30.65 -14.65 0.19
N SER A 7 -29.98 -14.09 1.20
CA SER A 7 -29.02 -12.99 1.02
C SER A 7 -27.66 -13.56 0.61
N ALA A 8 -27.15 -13.16 -0.56
CA ALA A 8 -25.88 -13.61 -1.08
C ALA A 8 -24.72 -12.74 -0.54
N VAL A 9 -23.95 -13.30 0.39
CA VAL A 9 -22.73 -12.69 0.92
C VAL A 9 -21.54 -13.03 0.01
N PRO A 10 -20.74 -12.06 -0.46
CA PRO A 10 -19.53 -12.35 -1.23
C PRO A 10 -18.37 -12.82 -0.31
N PRO A 11 -17.52 -13.76 -0.76
CA PRO A 11 -16.44 -14.29 0.07
C PRO A 11 -15.26 -13.32 0.20
N VAL A 12 -14.77 -13.17 1.43
CA VAL A 12 -13.55 -12.42 1.75
C VAL A 12 -12.32 -13.28 1.39
N SER A 13 -11.42 -12.75 0.56
CA SER A 13 -10.18 -13.44 0.18
C SER A 13 -9.08 -13.27 1.25
N PRO A 14 -8.29 -14.30 1.60
CA PRO A 14 -7.22 -14.17 2.60
C PRO A 14 -6.00 -13.38 2.10
N LEU A 15 -5.44 -12.55 2.99
CA LEU A 15 -4.19 -11.83 2.78
C LEU A 15 -2.98 -12.78 2.81
N HIS A 16 -2.37 -13.04 1.65
CA HIS A 16 -1.04 -13.65 1.60
C HIS A 16 0.07 -12.59 1.77
N HIS A 17 0.61 -12.50 2.99
CA HIS A 17 1.87 -11.77 3.23
C HIS A 17 3.03 -12.46 2.50
N ARG A 18 3.57 -11.81 1.46
CA ARG A 18 4.80 -12.25 0.79
C ARG A 18 5.99 -11.44 1.33
N VAL A 19 6.76 -12.07 2.22
CA VAL A 19 7.99 -11.49 2.77
C VAL A 19 9.01 -11.28 1.66
N ILE A 20 9.59 -10.08 1.59
CA ILE A 20 10.67 -9.72 0.67
C ILE A 20 12.01 -9.86 1.41
N PRO A 21 12.89 -10.82 1.04
CA PRO A 21 14.27 -10.81 1.50
C PRO A 21 15.11 -9.90 0.61
N SER A 22 15.46 -8.73 1.12
CA SER A 22 16.48 -7.87 0.55
C SER A 22 17.87 -8.47 0.81
N ARG A 23 18.68 -8.69 -0.24
CA ARG A 23 20.14 -8.80 -0.09
C ARG A 23 20.89 -8.32 -1.34
N SER A 24 21.47 -7.14 -1.19
CA SER A 24 22.51 -6.61 -2.06
C SER A 24 23.83 -7.34 -1.82
N LYS A 25 24.59 -7.59 -2.90
CA LYS A 25 26.07 -7.50 -3.05
C LYS A 25 26.56 -8.47 -4.13
N CYS A 26 27.00 -7.93 -5.27
CA CYS A 26 27.98 -8.55 -6.18
C CYS A 26 28.55 -7.45 -7.08
N ALA A 27 29.71 -6.89 -6.71
CA ALA A 27 30.45 -5.90 -7.50
C ALA A 27 31.95 -6.01 -7.21
N HIS A 28 32.62 -6.89 -7.98
CA HIS A 28 34.06 -6.93 -8.24
C HIS A 28 34.15 -7.61 -9.62
N VAL A 29 34.36 -6.90 -10.74
CA VAL A 29 35.61 -6.23 -11.16
C VAL A 29 36.79 -7.19 -11.09
N VAL A 30 37.10 -7.80 -12.24
CA VAL A 30 38.35 -8.51 -12.52
C VAL A 30 38.80 -8.08 -13.92
N ASP A 31 39.54 -6.97 -13.96
CA ASP A 31 40.29 -6.57 -15.15
C ASP A 31 41.60 -7.36 -15.19
N ILE A 32 41.83 -8.14 -16.25
CA ILE A 32 43.11 -8.79 -16.53
C ILE A 32 43.73 -8.11 -17.75
N LEU A 33 44.69 -7.23 -17.47
CA LEU A 33 45.50 -6.55 -18.49
C LEU A 33 46.55 -7.51 -19.07
N PHE A 34 46.49 -7.70 -20.39
CA PHE A 34 47.59 -8.25 -21.17
C PHE A 34 48.80 -7.29 -21.14
N ALA A 35 49.98 -7.79 -20.76
CA ALA A 35 51.24 -7.06 -20.93
C ALA A 35 52.31 -8.00 -21.49
N SER A 36 52.81 -7.68 -22.70
CA SER A 36 53.80 -8.45 -23.43
C SER A 36 55.21 -7.96 -23.12
N LEU A 37 56.13 -8.84 -22.72
CA LEU A 37 57.53 -8.50 -22.47
C LEU A 37 58.51 -9.57 -22.98
N ARG A 38 59.17 -9.25 -24.10
CA ARG A 38 60.51 -9.73 -24.48
C ARG A 38 61.24 -8.62 -25.22
N PRO A 39 62.50 -8.36 -24.86
CA PRO A 39 63.51 -8.18 -25.90
C PRO A 39 64.77 -9.03 -25.69
N ARG A 40 65.16 -9.60 -26.83
CA ARG A 40 66.49 -9.93 -27.33
C ARG A 40 67.70 -9.26 -26.65
N LEU A 41 68.76 -10.05 -26.46
CA LEU A 41 70.15 -9.60 -26.38
C LEU A 41 70.97 -10.23 -27.51
N ARG A 42 71.88 -9.47 -28.12
CA ARG A 42 72.84 -9.92 -29.15
C ARG A 42 74.02 -8.95 -29.22
N LEU A 43 75.23 -9.45 -28.97
CA LEU A 43 76.56 -8.84 -29.14
C LEU A 43 77.57 -9.93 -28.70
N ASP A 44 78.83 -9.96 -29.10
CA ASP A 44 79.46 -10.03 -30.42
C ASP A 44 80.90 -10.57 -30.17
N ARG A 45 81.61 -10.89 -31.25
CA ARG A 45 83.04 -11.28 -31.43
C ARG A 45 84.11 -10.56 -30.55
N GLN A 46 85.39 -10.98 -30.38
CA GLN A 46 86.37 -11.77 -31.19
C GLN A 46 87.61 -12.25 -30.32
N PRO A 47 88.65 -12.95 -30.85
CA PRO A 47 89.71 -13.66 -30.09
C PRO A 47 91.18 -13.17 -30.30
N LEU A 48 92.17 -13.78 -29.61
CA LEU A 48 93.62 -13.72 -29.91
C LEU A 48 94.38 -15.05 -29.62
N ILE A 49 95.04 -15.62 -30.65
CA ILE A 49 96.51 -15.73 -30.88
C ILE A 49 97.43 -15.68 -29.62
N GLY A 50 98.51 -16.47 -29.42
CA GLY A 50 99.19 -17.51 -30.22
C GLY A 50 100.71 -17.25 -30.39
N VAL A 51 101.61 -18.11 -29.87
CA VAL A 51 103.09 -17.99 -30.02
C VAL A 51 103.79 -19.36 -30.21
N LYS A 52 104.80 -19.41 -31.10
CA LYS A 52 105.68 -20.58 -31.37
C LYS A 52 107.05 -20.41 -30.70
N GLY A 53 107.76 -21.53 -30.48
CA GLY A 53 109.21 -21.53 -30.19
C GLY A 53 109.86 -22.86 -30.56
N SER A 54 110.85 -22.82 -31.46
CA SER A 54 111.68 -23.95 -31.89
C SER A 54 113.11 -23.44 -32.06
N LEU A 55 114.12 -24.27 -31.79
CA LEU A 55 115.46 -24.11 -32.40
C LEU A 55 116.28 -25.42 -32.31
N LEU A 56 117.10 -25.68 -33.35
CA LEU A 56 117.96 -26.86 -33.50
C LEU A 56 119.36 -26.63 -32.91
N GLY A 57 120.06 -27.73 -32.58
CA GLY A 57 121.49 -27.75 -32.28
C GLY A 57 122.21 -29.01 -32.80
N ARG A 58 123.44 -28.83 -33.32
CA ARG A 58 124.28 -29.81 -34.03
C ARG A 58 125.77 -29.55 -33.67
N LEU A 59 126.76 -30.45 -33.84
CA LEU A 59 126.85 -31.78 -34.46
C LEU A 59 128.13 -32.51 -33.92
N LEU A 60 128.35 -33.77 -34.35
CA LEU A 60 129.64 -34.50 -34.53
C LEU A 60 130.28 -35.28 -33.36
N GLY A 61 130.87 -36.45 -33.70
CA GLY A 61 131.83 -37.20 -32.87
C GLY A 61 131.57 -38.72 -32.72
N ARG A 62 132.31 -39.57 -33.44
CA ARG A 62 132.34 -41.07 -33.38
C ARG A 62 133.80 -41.53 -33.70
N PRO A 63 134.25 -42.79 -33.47
CA PRO A 63 133.85 -43.88 -32.54
C PRO A 63 134.93 -44.09 -31.42
N GLY A 64 135.03 -45.15 -30.60
CA GLY A 64 134.18 -46.33 -30.31
C GLY A 64 134.90 -47.71 -30.36
N LEU A 65 135.45 -48.21 -29.23
CA LEU A 65 136.16 -49.50 -29.11
C LEU A 65 135.29 -50.64 -28.52
N VAL A 66 134.51 -51.27 -29.42
CA VAL A 66 133.96 -52.65 -29.45
C VAL A 66 133.24 -53.25 -28.22
N GLY A 67 133.69 -53.06 -26.97
CA GLY A 67 132.88 -53.37 -25.77
C GLY A 67 131.71 -52.39 -25.56
N SER A 68 131.74 -51.25 -26.24
CA SER A 68 130.71 -50.20 -26.17
C SER A 68 129.58 -50.36 -27.20
N ALA A 69 129.77 -51.13 -28.28
CA ALA A 69 128.84 -51.14 -29.41
C ALA A 69 127.48 -51.77 -29.07
N CYS A 70 127.48 -52.91 -28.35
CA CYS A 70 126.27 -53.57 -27.89
C CYS A 70 125.50 -52.70 -26.89
N ARG A 71 126.19 -52.17 -25.85
CA ARG A 71 125.57 -51.23 -24.89
C ARG A 71 125.11 -49.92 -25.52
N GLN A 72 125.78 -49.39 -26.55
CA GLN A 72 125.29 -48.21 -27.29
C GLN A 72 124.03 -48.50 -28.10
N GLN A 73 123.89 -49.71 -28.65
CA GLN A 73 122.68 -50.14 -29.33
C GLN A 73 121.50 -50.28 -28.34
N GLU A 74 121.70 -51.00 -27.23
CA GLU A 74 120.68 -51.16 -26.18
C GLU A 74 120.24 -49.82 -25.58
N ASN A 75 121.19 -48.93 -25.26
CA ASN A 75 120.88 -47.58 -24.76
C ASN A 75 120.15 -46.73 -25.82
N GLY A 76 120.47 -46.92 -27.11
CA GLY A 76 119.77 -46.26 -28.21
C GLY A 76 118.34 -46.75 -28.39
N ASP A 77 118.10 -48.05 -28.22
CA ASP A 77 116.78 -48.67 -28.28
C ASP A 77 115.94 -48.35 -27.04
N LEU A 78 116.55 -48.29 -25.85
CA LEU A 78 115.94 -47.79 -24.63
C LEU A 78 115.49 -46.33 -24.78
N ALA A 79 116.35 -45.45 -25.30
CA ALA A 79 116.02 -44.05 -25.56
C ALA A 79 114.91 -43.87 -26.61
N ARG A 80 114.88 -44.72 -27.65
CA ARG A 80 113.78 -44.77 -28.63
C ARG A 80 112.45 -45.18 -27.98
N LEU A 81 112.46 -46.21 -27.15
CA LEU A 81 111.27 -46.71 -26.43
C LEU A 81 110.77 -45.74 -25.36
N LEU A 82 111.66 -45.08 -24.61
CA LEU A 82 111.34 -43.96 -23.72
C LEU A 82 110.65 -42.83 -24.49
N SER A 83 111.25 -42.40 -25.61
CA SER A 83 110.69 -41.33 -26.43
C SER A 83 109.29 -41.70 -26.91
N PHE A 84 109.11 -42.91 -27.45
CA PHE A 84 107.82 -43.44 -27.88
C PHE A 84 106.78 -43.45 -26.74
N ALA A 85 107.16 -43.88 -25.53
CA ALA A 85 106.27 -43.90 -24.35
C ALA A 85 105.79 -42.51 -23.93
N PHE A 86 106.61 -41.47 -24.10
CA PHE A 86 106.27 -40.09 -23.71
C PHE A 86 105.68 -39.24 -24.84
N THR A 87 105.74 -39.67 -26.11
CA THR A 87 105.15 -38.96 -27.26
C THR A 87 103.84 -39.58 -27.78
N GLN A 88 103.26 -40.57 -27.09
CA GLN A 88 101.96 -41.13 -27.45
C GLN A 88 100.79 -40.16 -27.15
N PRO A 89 99.66 -40.27 -27.86
CA PRO A 89 98.49 -39.39 -27.67
C PRO A 89 97.78 -39.56 -26.31
N VAL A 90 98.03 -40.65 -25.60
CA VAL A 90 97.60 -40.85 -24.20
C VAL A 90 98.86 -40.95 -23.34
N PRO A 91 99.26 -39.87 -22.65
CA PRO A 91 100.41 -39.93 -21.76
C PRO A 91 100.10 -40.80 -20.52
N PRO A 92 101.10 -41.46 -19.91
CA PRO A 92 100.91 -42.23 -18.67
C PRO A 92 100.23 -41.36 -17.59
N VAL A 93 99.03 -41.76 -17.20
CA VAL A 93 98.16 -40.98 -16.30
C VAL A 93 98.65 -41.08 -14.85
N ASP A 94 99.19 -42.23 -14.46
CA ASP A 94 99.68 -42.49 -13.11
C ASP A 94 101.15 -42.03 -12.90
N ARG A 95 101.38 -41.42 -11.73
CA ARG A 95 102.68 -40.93 -11.26
C ARG A 95 103.66 -42.08 -11.00
N PHE A 96 103.20 -43.21 -10.47
CA PHE A 96 104.05 -44.38 -10.26
C PHE A 96 104.49 -45.00 -11.59
N GLN A 97 103.59 -45.04 -12.57
CA GLN A 97 103.89 -45.54 -13.92
C GLN A 97 104.87 -44.65 -14.70
N ARG A 98 104.79 -43.32 -14.57
CA ARG A 98 105.83 -42.39 -15.08
C ARG A 98 107.19 -42.66 -14.44
N ARG A 99 107.21 -42.96 -13.14
CA ARG A 99 108.43 -43.24 -12.39
C ARG A 99 109.08 -44.56 -12.86
N ALA A 100 108.28 -45.62 -12.97
CA ALA A 100 108.73 -46.92 -13.46
C ALA A 100 109.26 -46.89 -14.91
N LEU A 101 108.73 -46.03 -15.78
CA LEU A 101 109.30 -45.82 -17.12
C LEU A 101 110.69 -45.16 -17.07
N LEU A 102 110.88 -44.14 -16.22
CA LEU A 102 112.13 -43.39 -16.13
C LEU A 102 113.24 -44.14 -15.39
N ASP A 103 112.89 -45.00 -14.43
CA ASP A 103 113.84 -45.77 -13.63
C ASP A 103 114.21 -47.12 -14.30
N ALA A 104 113.60 -47.48 -15.44
CA ALA A 104 113.92 -48.71 -16.20
C ALA A 104 115.30 -48.65 -16.86
N GLN A 105 116.15 -49.64 -16.58
CA GLN A 105 117.55 -49.68 -17.05
C GLN A 105 117.75 -50.58 -18.26
N SER A 106 116.72 -51.34 -18.65
CA SER A 106 116.73 -52.25 -19.79
C SER A 106 115.49 -52.13 -20.68
N VAL A 107 115.65 -52.45 -21.96
CA VAL A 107 114.56 -52.51 -22.95
C VAL A 107 113.47 -53.52 -22.53
N THR A 108 113.86 -54.59 -21.84
CA THR A 108 112.99 -55.63 -21.28
C THR A 108 112.13 -55.15 -20.12
N GLU A 109 112.68 -54.39 -19.16
CA GLU A 109 111.89 -53.77 -18.10
C GLU A 109 110.90 -52.74 -18.67
N LEU A 110 111.36 -51.91 -19.59
CA LEU A 110 110.54 -50.85 -20.16
C LEU A 110 109.38 -51.41 -20.99
N THR A 111 109.62 -52.48 -21.78
CA THR A 111 108.54 -53.20 -22.48
C THR A 111 107.58 -53.92 -21.52
N HIS A 112 108.03 -54.36 -20.34
CA HIS A 112 107.12 -54.88 -19.30
C HIS A 112 106.23 -53.78 -18.69
N VAL A 113 106.79 -52.61 -18.37
CA VAL A 113 106.03 -51.45 -17.86
C VAL A 113 105.00 -50.96 -18.90
N LEU A 114 105.39 -50.90 -20.20
CA LEU A 114 104.48 -50.59 -21.29
C LEU A 114 103.40 -51.65 -21.51
N ARG A 115 103.72 -52.94 -21.39
CA ARG A 115 102.70 -54.02 -21.44
C ARG A 115 101.68 -53.88 -20.32
N GLY A 116 102.10 -53.41 -19.13
CA GLY A 116 101.22 -53.08 -18.02
C GLY A 116 100.24 -51.93 -18.27
N GLN A 117 100.54 -51.00 -19.19
CA GLN A 117 99.62 -49.92 -19.59
C GLN A 117 98.38 -50.44 -20.33
N TYR A 118 98.46 -51.63 -20.96
CA TYR A 118 97.38 -52.23 -21.74
C TYR A 118 96.83 -53.49 -21.07
N SER A 119 96.45 -53.37 -19.78
CA SER A 119 95.70 -54.41 -19.07
C SER A 119 94.26 -54.49 -19.61
N LEU A 120 94.08 -55.27 -20.68
CA LEU A 120 92.81 -55.58 -21.37
C LEU A 120 91.72 -56.20 -20.47
N LEU A 121 92.04 -56.55 -19.22
CA LEU A 121 91.15 -57.26 -18.30
C LEU A 121 90.14 -56.35 -17.57
N GLY A 122 90.35 -55.03 -17.55
CA GLY A 122 89.42 -54.06 -16.95
C GLY A 122 88.41 -53.42 -17.92
N SER A 123 88.69 -53.45 -19.23
CA SER A 123 87.86 -52.77 -20.23
C SER A 123 86.51 -53.44 -20.50
N ALA A 124 86.42 -54.77 -20.36
CA ALA A 124 85.20 -55.51 -20.65
C ALA A 124 84.03 -55.15 -19.71
N GLN A 125 84.31 -54.96 -18.41
CA GLN A 125 83.30 -54.56 -17.43
C GLN A 125 82.79 -53.14 -17.71
N VAL A 126 83.70 -52.18 -17.90
CA VAL A 126 83.34 -50.79 -18.23
C VAL A 126 82.52 -50.70 -19.52
N ILE A 127 82.81 -51.54 -20.52
CA ILE A 127 82.01 -51.64 -21.75
C ILE A 127 80.62 -52.25 -21.49
N ALA A 128 80.48 -53.18 -20.54
CA ALA A 128 79.18 -53.74 -20.15
C ALA A 128 78.33 -52.71 -19.37
N ASP A 129 78.94 -52.02 -18.41
CA ASP A 129 78.28 -50.99 -17.59
C ASP A 129 77.79 -49.83 -18.47
N LEU A 130 78.62 -49.34 -19.40
CA LEU A 130 78.23 -48.29 -20.35
C LEU A 130 77.12 -48.72 -21.32
N ARG A 131 77.01 -50.02 -21.65
CA ARG A 131 75.87 -50.54 -22.44
C ARG A 131 74.60 -50.55 -21.61
N GLN A 132 74.67 -50.98 -20.35
CA GLN A 132 73.54 -50.94 -19.44
C GLN A 132 73.07 -49.50 -19.18
N GLU A 133 73.99 -48.55 -18.97
CA GLU A 133 73.64 -47.13 -18.88
C GLU A 133 72.99 -46.62 -20.16
N LEU A 134 73.53 -46.96 -21.34
CA LEU A 134 72.94 -46.60 -22.63
C LEU A 134 71.51 -47.16 -22.79
N ASP A 135 71.25 -48.40 -22.41
CA ASP A 135 69.92 -49.01 -22.44
C ASP A 135 68.95 -48.32 -21.45
N THR A 136 69.41 -47.94 -20.26
CA THR A 136 68.60 -47.15 -19.32
C THR A 136 68.31 -45.74 -19.83
N LEU A 137 69.25 -45.10 -20.52
CA LEU A 137 69.05 -43.79 -21.15
C LEU A 137 68.08 -43.88 -22.33
N GLN A 138 68.15 -44.94 -23.15
CA GLN A 138 67.20 -45.18 -24.24
C GLN A 138 65.77 -45.42 -23.73
N THR A 139 65.60 -46.20 -22.67
CA THR A 139 64.27 -46.43 -22.05
C THR A 139 63.71 -45.14 -21.43
N LEU A 140 64.52 -44.38 -20.69
CA LEU A 140 64.14 -43.06 -20.16
C LEU A 140 63.78 -42.06 -21.28
N GLN A 141 64.51 -42.05 -22.39
CA GLN A 141 64.22 -41.22 -23.55
C GLN A 141 62.89 -41.61 -24.22
N GLY A 142 62.61 -42.91 -24.34
CA GLY A 142 61.32 -43.42 -24.81
C GLY A 142 60.14 -43.05 -23.91
N ASP A 143 60.33 -43.09 -22.58
CA ASP A 143 59.34 -42.66 -21.60
C ASP A 143 59.10 -41.15 -21.64
N GLN A 144 60.15 -40.35 -21.82
CA GLN A 144 60.02 -38.90 -22.02
C GLN A 144 59.26 -38.57 -23.30
N ALA A 145 59.56 -39.25 -24.42
CA ALA A 145 58.83 -39.08 -25.67
C ALA A 145 57.33 -39.37 -25.50
N ARG A 146 56.97 -40.52 -24.91
CA ARG A 146 55.57 -40.89 -24.63
C ARG A 146 54.84 -39.87 -23.73
N ARG A 147 55.52 -39.29 -22.74
CA ARG A 147 54.96 -38.21 -21.90
C ARG A 147 54.75 -36.92 -22.69
N LEU A 148 55.68 -36.55 -23.56
CA LEU A 148 55.53 -35.37 -24.42
C LEU A 148 54.38 -35.53 -25.42
N ASP A 149 54.19 -36.73 -25.98
CA ASP A 149 53.06 -37.04 -26.86
C ASP A 149 51.71 -36.96 -26.10
N SER A 150 51.62 -37.53 -24.89
CA SER A 150 50.43 -37.39 -24.02
C SER A 150 50.09 -35.93 -23.76
N LEU A 151 51.07 -35.15 -23.30
CA LEU A 151 50.90 -33.71 -23.04
C LEU A 151 50.54 -32.92 -24.30
N ALA A 152 51.03 -33.32 -25.48
CA ALA A 152 50.64 -32.72 -26.74
C ALA A 152 49.17 -33.01 -27.08
N THR A 153 48.69 -34.24 -26.86
CA THR A 153 47.27 -34.59 -27.05
C THR A 153 46.34 -33.88 -26.07
N GLU A 154 46.70 -33.82 -24.78
CA GLU A 154 45.95 -33.10 -23.75
C GLU A 154 45.89 -31.59 -24.04
N ASN A 155 46.98 -30.99 -24.50
CA ASN A 155 47.02 -29.58 -24.89
C ASN A 155 46.15 -29.30 -26.14
N ALA A 156 46.12 -30.22 -27.11
CA ALA A 156 45.21 -30.12 -28.25
C ALA A 156 43.73 -30.21 -27.82
N GLU A 157 43.38 -31.16 -26.94
CA GLU A 157 42.02 -31.31 -26.42
C GLU A 157 41.58 -30.08 -25.60
N LEU A 158 42.46 -29.53 -24.76
CA LEU A 158 42.19 -28.29 -24.02
C LEU A 158 42.03 -27.09 -24.96
N GLN A 159 42.78 -27.01 -26.06
CA GLN A 159 42.60 -25.95 -27.05
C GLN A 159 41.23 -26.03 -27.74
N GLU A 160 40.72 -27.22 -28.06
CA GLU A 160 39.36 -27.36 -28.60
C GLU A 160 38.30 -26.98 -27.55
N LYS A 161 38.40 -27.46 -26.31
CA LYS A 161 37.47 -27.08 -25.22
C LYS A 161 37.46 -25.57 -24.96
N VAL A 162 38.61 -24.90 -25.08
CA VAL A 162 38.70 -23.43 -25.00
C VAL A 162 38.02 -22.75 -26.19
N LYS A 163 38.10 -23.30 -27.41
CA LYS A 163 37.35 -22.76 -28.57
C LYS A 163 35.85 -22.91 -28.37
N GLU A 164 35.38 -24.09 -27.95
CA GLU A 164 33.97 -24.37 -27.66
C GLU A 164 33.40 -23.42 -26.60
N ALA A 165 34.06 -23.30 -25.44
CA ALA A 165 33.64 -22.39 -24.37
C ALA A 165 33.61 -20.91 -24.81
N ASN A 166 34.53 -20.48 -25.68
CA ASN A 166 34.51 -19.13 -26.25
C ASN A 166 33.34 -18.94 -27.25
N LEU A 167 32.98 -19.96 -28.03
CA LEU A 167 31.79 -19.92 -28.89
C LEU A 167 30.51 -19.81 -28.05
N GLU A 168 30.35 -20.63 -27.01
CA GLU A 168 29.21 -20.55 -26.08
C GLU A 168 29.12 -19.17 -25.41
N ARG A 169 30.23 -18.65 -24.88
CA ARG A 169 30.31 -17.28 -24.32
C ARG A 169 29.82 -16.24 -25.34
N SER A 170 30.23 -16.36 -26.60
CA SER A 170 29.79 -15.43 -27.66
C SER A 170 28.29 -15.53 -27.95
N LEU A 171 27.68 -16.71 -27.81
CA LEU A 171 26.24 -16.90 -27.97
C LEU A 171 25.47 -16.25 -26.82
N TRP A 172 25.88 -16.52 -25.58
CA TRP A 172 25.27 -15.91 -24.39
C TRP A 172 25.42 -14.39 -24.37
N GLU A 173 26.56 -13.85 -24.82
CA GLU A 173 26.76 -12.40 -24.93
C GLU A 173 25.83 -11.77 -26.00
N ARG A 174 25.63 -12.43 -27.14
CA ARG A 174 24.64 -12.00 -28.14
C ARG A 174 23.22 -12.04 -27.58
N GLU A 175 22.85 -13.09 -26.85
CA GLU A 175 21.51 -13.21 -26.29
C GLU A 175 21.24 -12.18 -25.18
N ALA A 176 22.22 -11.92 -24.32
CA ALA A 176 22.17 -10.81 -23.36
C ALA A 176 22.01 -9.44 -24.04
N LYS A 177 22.71 -9.21 -25.16
CA LYS A 177 22.57 -8.00 -25.99
C LYS A 177 21.17 -7.88 -26.61
N LYS A 178 20.55 -8.99 -27.06
CA LYS A 178 19.15 -9.00 -27.52
C LYS A 178 18.15 -8.73 -26.38
N ALA A 179 18.39 -9.27 -25.18
CA ALA A 179 17.50 -9.09 -24.02
C ALA A 179 17.52 -7.65 -23.45
N SER A 180 18.66 -6.96 -23.55
CA SER A 180 18.85 -5.59 -23.04
C SER A 180 17.77 -4.56 -23.45
N PRO A 181 17.42 -4.39 -24.75
CA PRO A 181 16.34 -3.48 -25.17
C PRO A 181 14.95 -3.88 -24.62
N PHE A 182 14.65 -5.17 -24.46
CA PHE A 182 13.40 -5.60 -23.83
C PHE A 182 13.35 -5.20 -22.36
N LEU A 183 14.43 -5.41 -21.60
CA LEU A 183 14.51 -5.04 -20.19
C LEU A 183 14.46 -3.51 -19.99
N THR A 184 15.06 -2.71 -20.88
CA THR A 184 14.94 -1.24 -20.81
C THR A 184 13.54 -0.76 -21.18
N SER A 185 12.89 -1.37 -22.18
CA SER A 185 11.48 -1.11 -22.53
C SER A 185 10.53 -1.45 -21.37
N LEU A 186 10.70 -2.61 -20.72
CA LEU A 186 9.92 -3.02 -19.56
C LEU A 186 10.09 -2.05 -18.37
N ARG A 187 11.32 -1.62 -18.06
CA ARG A 187 11.55 -0.58 -17.03
C ARG A 187 10.84 0.74 -17.35
N LYS A 188 10.85 1.16 -18.63
CA LYS A 188 10.16 2.37 -19.09
C LYS A 188 8.63 2.23 -19.02
N ALA A 189 8.09 1.05 -19.33
CA ALA A 189 6.66 0.75 -19.19
C ALA A 189 6.24 0.73 -17.71
N LEU A 190 7.03 0.11 -16.84
CA LEU A 190 6.81 0.07 -15.39
C LEU A 190 6.78 1.48 -14.80
N ALA A 191 7.79 2.32 -15.07
CA ALA A 191 7.83 3.71 -14.60
C ALA A 191 6.63 4.54 -15.07
N LYS A 192 6.13 4.31 -16.30
CA LYS A 192 4.90 4.94 -16.79
C LYS A 192 3.66 4.46 -16.04
N SER A 193 3.54 3.15 -15.78
CA SER A 193 2.40 2.59 -15.05
C SER A 193 2.37 3.02 -13.59
N GLU A 194 3.53 3.11 -12.92
CA GLU A 194 3.65 3.64 -11.56
C GLU A 194 3.23 5.12 -11.47
N ALA A 195 3.62 5.94 -12.45
CA ALA A 195 3.20 7.33 -12.52
C ALA A 195 1.69 7.48 -12.76
N ALA A 196 1.12 6.67 -13.66
CA ALA A 196 -0.32 6.64 -13.91
C ALA A 196 -1.12 6.18 -12.67
N LEU A 197 -0.61 5.18 -11.94
CA LEU A 197 -1.23 4.68 -10.70
C LEU A 197 -1.26 5.77 -9.61
N LYS A 198 -0.16 6.51 -9.43
CA LYS A 198 -0.11 7.64 -8.48
C LYS A 198 -1.14 8.72 -8.82
N LEU A 199 -1.24 9.13 -10.09
CA LEU A 199 -2.24 10.12 -10.52
C LEU A 199 -3.69 9.62 -10.33
N ALA A 200 -3.94 8.33 -10.60
CA ALA A 200 -5.24 7.71 -10.36
C ALA A 200 -5.59 7.67 -8.86
N GLN A 201 -4.62 7.34 -8.00
CA GLN A 201 -4.78 7.34 -6.55
C GLN A 201 -5.07 8.74 -6.02
N GLU A 202 -4.30 9.76 -6.38
CA GLU A 202 -4.58 11.15 -5.98
C GLU A 202 -5.96 11.63 -6.45
N SER A 203 -6.41 11.20 -7.64
CA SER A 203 -7.75 11.51 -8.15
C SER A 203 -8.86 10.89 -7.28
N GLN A 204 -8.68 9.64 -6.85
CA GLN A 204 -9.61 8.98 -5.92
C GLN A 204 -9.56 9.63 -4.53
N ASP A 205 -8.38 9.95 -3.99
CA ASP A 205 -8.24 10.62 -2.70
C ASP A 205 -8.94 11.99 -2.67
N ARG A 206 -8.87 12.75 -3.78
CA ARG A 206 -9.62 14.01 -3.95
C ARG A 206 -11.14 13.77 -3.93
N LYS A 207 -11.63 12.76 -4.67
CA LYS A 207 -13.05 12.39 -4.70
C LYS A 207 -13.56 11.96 -3.31
N ILE A 208 -12.83 11.08 -2.64
CA ILE A 208 -13.13 10.60 -1.29
C ILE A 208 -13.20 11.78 -0.31
N LYS A 209 -12.22 12.68 -0.32
CA LYS A 209 -12.22 13.90 0.51
C LYS A 209 -13.41 14.82 0.20
N SER A 210 -13.82 14.96 -1.06
CA SER A 210 -15.03 15.75 -1.41
C SER A 210 -16.33 15.08 -0.97
N ALA A 211 -16.41 13.74 -1.05
CA ALA A 211 -17.57 12.97 -0.61
C ALA A 211 -17.74 13.03 0.91
N PHE A 212 -16.66 12.92 1.69
CA PHE A 212 -16.70 13.11 3.14
C PHE A 212 -17.20 14.51 3.52
N LYS A 213 -16.63 15.58 2.94
CA LYS A 213 -17.13 16.95 3.18
C LYS A 213 -18.62 17.10 2.88
N HIS A 214 -19.09 16.53 1.76
CA HIS A 214 -20.50 16.58 1.41
C HIS A 214 -21.39 15.78 2.39
N SER A 215 -20.87 14.67 2.92
CA SER A 215 -21.53 13.89 3.98
C SER A 215 -21.61 14.69 5.29
N ASP A 216 -20.54 15.40 5.68
CA ASP A 216 -20.52 16.25 6.87
C ASP A 216 -21.52 17.42 6.74
N ASP A 217 -21.54 18.10 5.58
CA ASP A 217 -22.54 19.13 5.26
C ASP A 217 -23.97 18.59 5.33
N HIS A 218 -24.19 17.34 4.92
CA HIS A 218 -25.50 16.70 4.99
C HIS A 218 -25.89 16.32 6.43
N ALA A 219 -24.95 15.80 7.22
CA ALA A 219 -25.17 15.50 8.64
C ALA A 219 -25.54 16.77 9.43
N HIS A 220 -24.90 17.91 9.15
CA HIS A 220 -25.28 19.20 9.72
C HIS A 220 -26.70 19.64 9.35
N LYS A 221 -27.15 19.38 8.11
CA LYS A 221 -28.54 19.67 7.68
C LYS A 221 -29.55 18.75 8.35
N VAL A 222 -29.25 17.46 8.46
CA VAL A 222 -30.09 16.49 9.18
C VAL A 222 -30.27 16.93 10.64
N LYS A 223 -29.18 17.26 11.33
CA LYS A 223 -29.24 17.75 12.72
C LYS A 223 -30.13 18.99 12.89
N LYS A 224 -30.04 19.96 11.97
CA LYS A 224 -30.92 21.15 11.99
C LYS A 224 -32.39 20.79 11.79
N LEU A 225 -32.68 19.83 10.90
CA LEU A 225 -34.05 19.34 10.69
C LEU A 225 -34.57 18.53 11.89
N GLU A 226 -33.72 17.77 12.58
CA GLU A 226 -34.06 17.09 13.84
C GLU A 226 -34.43 18.10 14.92
N GLU A 227 -33.65 19.18 15.08
CA GLU A 227 -33.95 20.29 15.99
C GLU A 227 -35.29 20.96 15.62
N GLU A 228 -35.54 21.24 14.34
CA GLU A 228 -36.82 21.78 13.86
C GLU A 228 -38.00 20.84 14.16
N VAL A 229 -37.88 19.55 13.89
CA VAL A 229 -38.91 18.53 14.18
C VAL A 229 -39.24 18.48 15.67
N VAL A 230 -38.24 18.55 16.56
CA VAL A 230 -38.47 18.61 18.01
C VAL A 230 -39.27 19.86 18.39
N THR A 231 -38.96 21.04 17.82
CA THR A 231 -39.73 22.26 18.11
C THR A 231 -41.18 22.19 17.60
N LEU A 232 -41.41 21.64 16.40
CA LEU A 232 -42.74 21.48 15.82
C LEU A 232 -43.58 20.45 16.57
N THR A 233 -42.96 19.35 17.02
CA THR A 233 -43.64 18.31 17.84
C THR A 233 -44.13 18.90 19.16
N LYS A 234 -43.31 19.75 19.80
CA LYS A 234 -43.74 20.47 21.01
C LYS A 234 -44.91 21.41 20.71
N ALA A 235 -44.79 22.25 19.68
CA ALA A 235 -45.85 23.20 19.31
C ALA A 235 -47.17 22.49 18.91
N LEU A 236 -47.11 21.28 18.36
CA LEU A 236 -48.28 20.44 18.09
C LEU A 236 -48.92 19.96 19.40
N ALA A 237 -48.14 19.43 20.34
CA ALA A 237 -48.65 19.02 21.65
C ALA A 237 -49.29 20.18 22.44
N ASP A 238 -48.69 21.37 22.39
CA ASP A 238 -49.25 22.60 22.98
C ASP A 238 -50.61 22.97 22.32
N ARG A 239 -50.74 22.79 21.00
CA ARG A 239 -52.02 22.99 20.28
C ARG A 239 -53.06 21.93 20.61
N ASP A 240 -52.68 20.66 20.69
CA ASP A 240 -53.59 19.56 21.01
C ASP A 240 -54.17 19.73 22.42
N HIS A 241 -53.37 20.23 23.38
CA HIS A 241 -53.84 20.62 24.70
C HIS A 241 -54.88 21.75 24.62
N ALA A 242 -54.61 22.84 23.88
CA ALA A 242 -55.57 23.94 23.70
C ALA A 242 -56.86 23.50 22.98
N TYR A 243 -56.78 22.57 22.03
CA TYR A 243 -57.96 21.97 21.40
C TYR A 243 -58.77 21.11 22.38
N ALA A 244 -58.12 20.36 23.28
CA ALA A 244 -58.81 19.60 24.31
C ALA A 244 -59.55 20.51 25.31
N GLU A 245 -58.94 21.64 25.72
CA GLU A 245 -59.60 22.66 26.54
C GLU A 245 -60.82 23.27 25.83
N LEU A 246 -60.66 23.69 24.57
CA LEU A 246 -61.75 24.25 23.77
C LEU A 246 -62.89 23.24 23.59
N HIS A 247 -62.57 21.97 23.33
CA HIS A 247 -63.56 20.89 23.23
C HIS A 247 -64.31 20.70 24.56
N ALA A 248 -63.62 20.73 25.70
CA ALA A 248 -64.24 20.63 27.02
C ALA A 248 -65.17 21.83 27.33
N VAL A 249 -64.80 23.05 26.92
CA VAL A 249 -65.66 24.24 27.03
C VAL A 249 -66.88 24.11 26.10
N ALA A 250 -66.70 23.69 24.85
CA ALA A 250 -67.79 23.51 23.90
C ALA A 250 -68.79 22.43 24.36
N THR A 251 -68.30 21.33 24.94
CA THR A 251 -69.12 20.26 25.51
C THR A 251 -69.98 20.80 26.66
N LYS A 252 -69.37 21.50 27.63
CA LYS A 252 -70.10 22.13 28.75
C LYS A 252 -71.15 23.15 28.28
N HIS A 253 -70.82 23.96 27.27
CA HIS A 253 -71.76 24.94 26.71
C HIS A 253 -72.94 24.24 26.01
N PHE A 254 -72.69 23.11 25.33
CA PHE A 254 -73.75 22.32 24.72
C PHE A 254 -74.65 21.64 25.75
N GLU A 255 -74.08 21.07 26.82
CA GLU A 255 -74.84 20.56 27.98
C GLU A 255 -75.70 21.66 28.62
N GLN A 256 -75.16 22.86 28.83
CA GLN A 256 -75.89 24.02 29.34
C GLN A 256 -77.05 24.44 28.42
N LEU A 257 -76.85 24.42 27.10
CA LEU A 257 -77.92 24.70 26.13
C LEU A 257 -79.01 23.62 26.16
N GLN A 258 -78.64 22.34 26.28
CA GLN A 258 -79.61 21.24 26.40
C GLN A 258 -80.44 21.37 27.68
N GLU A 259 -79.80 21.61 28.82
CA GLU A 259 -80.49 21.78 30.11
C GLU A 259 -81.36 23.05 30.11
N SER A 260 -80.88 24.16 29.56
CA SER A 260 -81.72 25.37 29.38
C SER A 260 -82.93 25.10 28.50
N THR A 261 -82.78 24.33 27.41
CA THR A 261 -83.89 23.95 26.52
C THR A 261 -84.87 23.02 27.24
N ARG A 262 -84.36 22.09 28.05
CA ARG A 262 -85.16 21.20 28.89
C ARG A 262 -86.00 21.98 29.91
N LEU A 263 -85.40 22.90 30.66
CA LEU A 263 -86.08 23.76 31.64
C LEU A 263 -87.15 24.68 31.00
N LEU A 264 -86.96 25.07 29.74
CA LEU A 264 -87.97 25.80 28.95
C LEU A 264 -89.16 24.90 28.55
N LEU A 265 -88.90 23.64 28.19
CA LEU A 265 -89.91 22.71 27.67
C LEU A 265 -90.68 21.95 28.75
N GLU A 266 -90.03 21.52 29.82
CA GLU A 266 -90.68 20.83 30.96
C GLU A 266 -91.62 21.77 31.74
N GLY A 267 -91.50 23.09 31.55
CA GLY A 267 -92.39 24.08 32.16
C GLY A 267 -92.23 24.19 33.68
N ASP A 268 -91.09 23.75 34.22
CA ASP A 268 -90.90 23.61 35.67
C ASP A 268 -90.44 24.88 36.39
N SER A 269 -89.94 25.86 35.64
CA SER A 269 -89.59 27.16 36.20
C SER A 269 -90.84 27.97 36.56
N GLN A 270 -91.06 28.14 37.87
CA GLN A 270 -92.16 28.93 38.43
C GLN A 270 -92.28 30.35 37.82
N PRO A 271 -91.19 31.09 37.51
CA PRO A 271 -91.29 32.38 36.84
C PRO A 271 -91.87 32.30 35.42
N LEU A 272 -91.54 31.28 34.62
CA LEU A 272 -92.08 31.13 33.26
C LEU A 272 -93.53 30.65 33.28
N ARG A 273 -93.91 29.77 34.22
CA ARG A 273 -95.32 29.44 34.46
C ARG A 273 -96.14 30.68 34.83
N HIS A 274 -95.63 31.51 35.74
CA HIS A 274 -96.28 32.74 36.15
C HIS A 274 -96.38 33.73 34.98
N ALA A 275 -95.29 33.98 34.25
CA ALA A 275 -95.29 34.86 33.08
C ALA A 275 -96.28 34.38 32.00
N LYS A 276 -96.31 33.07 31.71
CA LYS A 276 -97.29 32.47 30.78
C LYS A 276 -98.73 32.68 31.27
N ALA A 277 -99.01 32.42 32.55
CA ALA A 277 -100.34 32.62 33.13
C ALA A 277 -100.79 34.09 33.10
N VAL A 278 -99.86 35.03 33.33
CA VAL A 278 -100.11 36.48 33.20
C VAL A 278 -100.41 36.85 31.75
N ILE A 279 -99.65 36.33 30.77
CA ILE A 279 -99.90 36.55 29.33
C ILE A 279 -101.27 35.97 28.91
N ASP A 280 -101.60 34.76 29.35
CA ASP A 280 -102.89 34.12 29.05
C ASP A 280 -104.06 34.89 29.70
N SER A 281 -103.88 35.41 30.92
CA SER A 281 -104.84 36.28 31.59
C SER A 281 -105.03 37.63 30.87
N GLN A 282 -103.94 38.31 30.52
CA GLN A 282 -103.97 39.56 29.73
C GLN A 282 -104.64 39.35 28.37
N ARG A 283 -104.34 38.24 27.68
CA ARG A 283 -105.04 37.84 26.44
C ARG A 283 -106.54 37.71 26.67
N GLN A 284 -106.99 37.09 27.77
CA GLN A 284 -108.42 36.99 28.09
C GLN A 284 -109.06 38.35 28.38
N VAL A 285 -108.36 39.25 29.08
CA VAL A 285 -108.83 40.64 29.30
C VAL A 285 -109.00 41.38 27.98
N ILE A 286 -107.99 41.35 27.10
CA ILE A 286 -108.04 41.98 25.77
C ILE A 286 -109.18 41.40 24.92
N LEU A 287 -109.39 40.07 24.94
CA LEU A 287 -110.50 39.42 24.22
C LEU A 287 -111.88 39.71 24.83
N ARG A 288 -111.98 40.04 26.12
CA ARG A 288 -113.22 40.54 26.74
C ARG A 288 -113.48 41.98 26.33
N GLN A 289 -112.49 42.87 26.48
CA GLN A 289 -112.57 44.27 26.05
C GLN A 289 -112.95 44.39 24.56
N LYS A 290 -112.29 43.64 23.68
CA LYS A 290 -112.62 43.59 22.24
C LYS A 290 -114.08 43.19 21.98
N ARG A 291 -114.66 42.29 22.78
CA ARG A 291 -116.08 41.89 22.64
C ARG A 291 -117.07 42.93 23.15
N VAL A 292 -116.70 43.74 24.15
CA VAL A 292 -117.50 44.87 24.64
C VAL A 292 -117.51 45.99 23.58
N ILE A 293 -116.32 46.41 23.13
CA ILE A 293 -116.17 47.45 22.09
C ILE A 293 -116.92 47.07 20.80
N ALA A 294 -116.87 45.79 20.41
CA ALA A 294 -117.57 45.29 19.22
C ALA A 294 -119.10 45.21 19.35
N ARG A 295 -119.67 45.40 20.55
CA ARG A 295 -121.13 45.46 20.79
C ARG A 295 -121.61 46.89 21.01
N ASP A 296 -120.88 47.64 21.83
CA ASP A 296 -121.35 48.93 22.36
C ASP A 296 -120.70 50.15 21.67
N GLY A 297 -119.70 49.92 20.80
CA GLY A 297 -119.00 50.96 20.04
C GLY A 297 -118.09 51.89 20.85
N LYS A 298 -118.07 51.77 22.18
CA LYS A 298 -117.36 52.64 23.13
C LYS A 298 -116.48 51.86 24.11
N LEU A 299 -115.57 52.57 24.76
CA LEU A 299 -114.70 52.08 25.83
C LEU A 299 -115.26 52.49 27.21
N PRO A 300 -115.81 51.56 28.02
CA PRO A 300 -116.19 51.87 29.39
C PRO A 300 -114.93 52.11 30.23
N MET A 301 -114.84 53.30 30.82
CA MET A 301 -113.59 53.87 31.31
C MET A 301 -113.57 54.16 32.81
N HIS A 302 -114.35 53.39 33.59
CA HIS A 302 -114.09 52.89 34.95
C HIS A 302 -115.38 52.24 35.50
N ASP A 303 -115.24 51.37 36.50
CA ASP A 303 -116.36 50.96 37.34
C ASP A 303 -116.74 52.13 38.25
N PRO A 304 -118.01 52.58 38.32
CA PRO A 304 -118.45 53.70 39.17
C PRO A 304 -118.02 53.59 40.64
N HIS A 305 -117.86 52.39 41.18
CA HIS A 305 -117.42 52.18 42.57
C HIS A 305 -115.92 52.54 42.79
N MET A 306 -115.10 52.50 41.74
CA MET A 306 -113.68 52.85 41.82
C MET A 306 -113.45 54.36 41.93
N ALA A 307 -114.27 55.16 41.25
CA ALA A 307 -114.16 56.63 41.29
C ALA A 307 -114.51 57.19 42.67
N ALA A 308 -115.58 56.69 43.30
CA ALA A 308 -115.95 57.04 44.67
C ALA A 308 -114.85 56.68 45.68
N SER A 309 -114.18 55.54 45.50
CA SER A 309 -113.10 55.07 46.39
C SER A 309 -111.84 55.94 46.27
N ALA A 310 -111.45 56.28 45.04
CA ALA A 310 -110.28 57.13 44.78
C ALA A 310 -110.50 58.59 45.23
N GLY A 311 -111.70 59.14 45.06
CA GLY A 311 -112.06 60.48 45.56
C GLY A 311 -112.12 60.57 47.10
N ALA A 312 -112.40 59.44 47.78
CA ALA A 312 -112.45 59.34 49.23
C ALA A 312 -111.09 58.98 49.89
N GLY A 313 -110.05 58.70 49.10
CA GLY A 313 -108.73 58.29 49.61
C GLY A 313 -108.74 56.90 50.29
N LEU A 314 -109.68 56.03 49.92
CA LEU A 314 -109.80 54.68 50.49
C LEU A 314 -108.91 53.68 49.74
N ASP A 315 -108.25 52.81 50.50
CA ASP A 315 -107.38 51.75 49.96
C ASP A 315 -108.19 50.77 49.10
N VAL A 316 -107.79 50.58 47.84
CA VAL A 316 -108.39 49.59 46.94
C VAL A 316 -107.53 48.32 46.96
N PRO A 317 -108.06 47.17 47.46
CA PRO A 317 -107.25 45.96 47.60
C PRO A 317 -106.63 45.49 46.27
N GLY A 318 -105.29 45.48 46.21
CA GLY A 318 -104.52 44.92 45.10
C GLY A 318 -103.91 45.93 44.10
N LEU A 319 -104.03 47.24 44.33
CA LEU A 319 -103.39 48.29 43.53
C LEU A 319 -102.61 49.24 44.43
N SER A 320 -101.37 49.58 44.08
CA SER A 320 -100.61 50.57 44.87
C SER A 320 -101.12 52.00 44.62
N PRO A 321 -100.92 52.94 45.56
CA PRO A 321 -101.24 54.35 45.34
C PRO A 321 -100.57 54.94 44.09
N ALA A 322 -99.37 54.47 43.73
CA ALA A 322 -98.68 54.87 42.51
C ALA A 322 -99.37 54.35 41.23
N ASP A 323 -99.86 53.11 41.24
CA ASP A 323 -100.61 52.53 40.11
C ASP A 323 -101.96 53.22 39.92
N LEU A 324 -102.64 53.56 41.01
CA LEU A 324 -103.87 54.36 40.99
C LEU A 324 -103.62 55.76 40.40
N GLN A 325 -102.52 56.42 40.79
CA GLN A 325 -102.14 57.73 40.25
C GLN A 325 -101.73 57.66 38.76
N LEU A 326 -101.04 56.60 38.35
CA LEU A 326 -100.67 56.35 36.95
C LEU A 326 -101.92 56.08 36.09
N ASN A 327 -102.83 55.23 36.56
CA ASN A 327 -104.11 54.99 35.89
C ASN A 327 -104.91 56.29 35.76
N ALA A 328 -105.07 57.08 36.82
CA ALA A 328 -105.74 58.37 36.75
C ALA A 328 -105.09 59.39 35.79
N ARG A 329 -103.77 59.29 35.53
CA ARG A 329 -103.09 60.07 34.48
C ARG A 329 -103.34 59.51 33.08
N LEU A 330 -103.27 58.19 32.90
CA LEU A 330 -103.54 57.52 31.63
C LEU A 330 -104.98 57.80 31.17
N CYS A 331 -105.94 57.67 32.08
CA CYS A 331 -107.36 57.88 31.80
C CYS A 331 -107.68 59.33 31.40
N ARG A 332 -107.07 60.32 32.08
CA ARG A 332 -107.12 61.73 31.64
C ARG A 332 -106.52 61.93 30.24
N THR A 333 -105.41 61.28 29.94
CA THR A 333 -104.76 61.37 28.63
C THR A 333 -105.62 60.76 27.52
N LEU A 334 -106.28 59.62 27.78
CA LEU A 334 -107.17 58.96 26.82
C LEU A 334 -108.46 59.76 26.59
N ALA A 335 -109.08 60.29 27.65
CA ALA A 335 -110.25 61.17 27.57
C ALA A 335 -109.99 62.44 26.76
N MET A 336 -108.81 63.04 26.91
CA MET A 336 -108.37 64.20 26.11
C MET A 336 -108.17 63.86 24.63
N ARG A 337 -107.79 62.62 24.29
CA ARG A 337 -107.31 62.25 22.95
C ARG A 337 -108.37 61.56 22.09
N PHE A 338 -109.37 60.92 22.71
CA PHE A 338 -110.44 60.19 22.02
C PHE A 338 -111.83 60.49 22.63
N PRO A 339 -112.26 61.76 22.72
CA PRO A 339 -113.46 62.16 23.47
C PRO A 339 -114.77 61.51 22.96
N GLU A 340 -114.84 61.12 21.69
CA GLU A 340 -116.04 60.54 21.06
C GLU A 340 -116.28 59.06 21.41
N VAL A 341 -115.27 58.36 21.94
CA VAL A 341 -115.30 56.91 22.23
C VAL A 341 -115.44 56.62 23.73
N MET A 342 -115.54 57.67 24.55
CA MET A 342 -115.40 57.64 26.01
C MET A 342 -116.72 58.05 26.68
N ASP A 343 -117.36 57.14 27.42
CA ASP A 343 -118.51 57.50 28.26
C ASP A 343 -118.07 57.86 29.68
N ILE A 344 -118.42 59.08 30.11
CA ILE A 344 -118.28 59.57 31.49
C ILE A 344 -119.69 59.51 32.12
N PRO A 345 -119.91 58.77 33.22
CA PRO A 345 -121.23 58.63 33.81
C PRO A 345 -121.75 59.94 34.41
N ALA A 346 -123.07 60.15 34.31
CA ALA A 346 -123.73 61.37 34.76
C ALA A 346 -123.70 61.49 36.30
N GLY A 347 -122.88 62.41 36.79
CA GLY A 347 -122.67 62.66 38.22
C GLY A 347 -121.31 63.33 38.50
N GLU A 348 -120.32 63.11 37.65
CA GLU A 348 -119.01 63.74 37.75
C GLU A 348 -118.95 65.05 36.95
N THR A 349 -118.80 66.18 37.63
CA THR A 349 -118.42 67.44 36.97
C THR A 349 -117.02 67.33 36.38
N ARG A 350 -116.77 67.95 35.21
CA ARG A 350 -115.45 68.02 34.56
C ARG A 350 -114.36 68.80 35.34
N MET A 351 -114.58 69.12 36.61
CA MET A 351 -113.60 69.79 37.47
C MET A 351 -112.83 68.77 38.30
N TRP A 352 -111.79 68.22 37.69
CA TRP A 352 -110.77 67.43 38.37
C TRP A 352 -109.61 68.35 38.73
N SER A 353 -109.45 68.67 40.01
CA SER A 353 -108.25 69.33 40.57
C SER A 353 -107.11 68.34 40.79
#